data_AF-A0A7T3P5F2-F1
#
_entry.id   AF-A0A7T3P5F2-F1
#
_cell.length_a   1.000
_cell.length_b   1.000
_cell.length_c   1.000
_cell.angle_alpha   90.00
_cell.angle_beta   90.00
_cell.angle_gamma   90.00
#
_symmetry.space_group_name_H-M   'P 1'
#
loop_
_entity.id
_entity.type
_entity.pdbx_description
1 polymer ?
#
loop_
_entity_poly.entity_id
_entity_poly.type
_entity_poly.pdbx_seq_one_letter_code
_entity_poly.pdbx_strand_id
1 'polypeptide(L)'
;MNPYVLTILISSLGLGTALTFASSHWLLAWMGLEVNTLAIIPIMARQHHPRAVEATTKYFLTQATAAAMILFASTTNAWLVGEWEIQQLSHPLATTIAMMALALKLGLAPVHFWLPEVLQGLELTTGLILSTWQKLAPFALLIQVAPAIDSTLLVTLGLLSTLVGGWGGLNQTQLRKILAYSSIAHLGWMILILQFAPSLTLLSLLLYIVMTSSAFLTLKTNHSLTINSLATSWTKAPTLAALTMLVLLSLGGLPPLSGFMPKWLILQELTKQGLPLTATLAAMTALLSLYFYLRLCYAMTLTIYPNTLVATAPWRLNFNHITLPLSLMTIMALMLLPLTPAVSAMLTL
;
A
#
# COMPACT_ATOMS: atom_id res chain seq x y z
N MET A 1 -24.02 -6.04 -9.32
CA MET A 1 -23.38 -7.20 -9.98
C MET A 1 -23.96 -8.47 -9.39
N ASN A 2 -24.23 -9.46 -10.23
CA ASN A 2 -24.62 -10.79 -9.78
C ASN A 2 -23.50 -11.38 -8.87
N PRO A 3 -23.83 -11.98 -7.70
CA PRO A 3 -22.83 -12.59 -6.82
C PRO A 3 -21.91 -13.57 -7.55
N TYR A 4 -22.41 -14.34 -8.54
CA TYR A 4 -21.58 -15.26 -9.32
C TYR A 4 -20.50 -14.55 -10.14
N VAL A 5 -20.81 -13.38 -10.70
CA VAL A 5 -19.79 -12.60 -11.45
C VAL A 5 -18.75 -12.05 -10.49
N LEU A 6 -19.17 -11.61 -9.29
CA LEU A 6 -18.25 -11.14 -8.27
C LEU A 6 -17.30 -12.24 -7.80
N THR A 7 -17.80 -13.46 -7.57
CA THR A 7 -16.93 -14.58 -7.16
C THR A 7 -15.93 -14.96 -8.24
N ILE A 8 -16.34 -14.96 -9.52
CA ILE A 8 -15.44 -15.21 -10.65
C ILE A 8 -14.35 -14.14 -10.74
N LEU A 9 -14.67 -12.86 -10.52
CA LEU A 9 -13.68 -11.79 -10.57
C LEU A 9 -12.72 -11.80 -9.37
N ILE A 10 -13.20 -12.19 -8.19
CA ILE A 10 -12.33 -12.34 -7.01
C ILE A 10 -11.44 -13.58 -7.16
N SER A 11 -11.95 -14.68 -7.72
CA SER A 11 -11.13 -15.86 -7.98
C SER A 11 -10.09 -15.60 -9.07
N SER A 12 -10.42 -14.85 -10.13
CA SER A 12 -9.44 -14.48 -11.15
C SER A 12 -8.37 -13.53 -10.61
N LEU A 13 -8.69 -12.62 -9.68
CA LEU A 13 -7.70 -11.86 -8.92
C LEU A 13 -6.75 -12.73 -8.10
N GLY A 14 -7.28 -13.79 -7.48
CA GLY A 14 -6.45 -14.78 -6.78
C GLY A 14 -5.54 -15.54 -7.74
N LEU A 15 -6.10 -16.01 -8.86
CA LEU A 15 -5.36 -16.75 -9.89
C LEU A 15 -4.23 -15.92 -10.50
N GLY A 16 -4.46 -14.66 -10.85
CA GLY A 16 -3.41 -13.79 -11.39
C GLY A 16 -2.24 -13.63 -10.42
N THR A 17 -2.51 -13.37 -9.14
CA THR A 17 -1.45 -13.33 -8.11
C THR A 17 -0.74 -14.67 -7.91
N ALA A 18 -1.46 -15.79 -7.88
CA ALA A 18 -0.86 -17.11 -7.72
C ALA A 18 0.04 -17.48 -8.91
N LEU A 19 -0.38 -17.15 -10.13
CA LEU A 19 0.42 -17.34 -11.35
C LEU A 19 1.74 -16.57 -11.26
N THR A 20 1.72 -15.31 -10.80
CA THR A 20 2.96 -14.53 -10.64
C THR A 20 3.89 -15.07 -9.56
N PHE A 21 3.35 -15.69 -8.51
CA PHE A 21 4.17 -16.28 -7.44
C PHE A 21 4.81 -17.60 -7.87
N ALA A 22 4.08 -18.42 -8.64
CA ALA A 22 4.55 -19.72 -9.10
C ALA A 22 5.42 -19.64 -10.36
N SER A 23 5.39 -18.52 -11.09
CA SER A 23 6.12 -18.38 -12.35
C SER A 23 7.62 -18.24 -12.15
N SER A 24 8.40 -18.99 -12.94
CA SER A 24 9.84 -18.77 -13.16
C SER A 24 10.12 -18.02 -14.47
N HIS A 25 9.17 -18.00 -15.40
CA HIS A 25 9.30 -17.43 -16.73
C HIS A 25 8.61 -16.06 -16.84
N TRP A 26 9.27 -15.07 -17.44
CA TRP A 26 8.78 -13.69 -17.57
C TRP A 26 7.40 -13.57 -18.22
N LEU A 27 7.16 -14.30 -19.32
CA LEU A 27 5.86 -14.29 -20.00
C LEU A 27 4.70 -14.74 -19.09
N LEU A 28 4.92 -15.75 -18.24
CA LEU A 28 3.90 -16.24 -17.33
C LEU A 28 3.64 -15.24 -16.19
N ALA A 29 4.70 -14.62 -15.66
CA ALA A 29 4.57 -13.52 -14.72
C ALA A 29 3.79 -12.35 -15.31
N TRP A 30 4.09 -11.96 -16.55
CA TRP A 30 3.36 -10.92 -17.28
C TRP A 30 1.88 -11.27 -17.45
N MET A 31 1.57 -12.51 -17.84
CA MET A 31 0.18 -12.98 -17.96
C MET A 31 -0.56 -12.89 -16.63
N GLY A 32 0.06 -13.30 -15.52
CA GLY A 32 -0.55 -13.17 -14.19
C GLY A 32 -0.84 -11.72 -13.79
N LEU A 33 0.06 -10.79 -14.13
CA LEU A 33 -0.17 -9.35 -13.92
C LEU A 33 -1.33 -8.82 -14.77
N GLU A 34 -1.49 -9.27 -16.02
CA GLU A 34 -2.60 -8.85 -16.89
C GLU A 34 -3.94 -9.46 -16.48
N VAL A 35 -3.95 -10.70 -16.00
CA VAL A 35 -5.17 -11.28 -15.41
C VAL A 35 -5.63 -10.44 -14.20
N ASN A 36 -4.70 -9.96 -13.37
CA ASN A 36 -5.01 -9.08 -12.25
C ASN A 36 -5.59 -7.72 -12.67
N THR A 37 -5.03 -7.09 -13.72
CA THR A 37 -5.52 -5.79 -14.23
C THR A 37 -6.92 -5.94 -14.81
N LEU A 38 -7.16 -6.95 -15.64
CA LEU A 38 -8.46 -7.20 -16.27
C LEU A 38 -9.53 -7.58 -15.24
N ALA A 39 -9.18 -8.36 -14.22
CA ALA A 39 -10.12 -8.78 -13.18
C ALA A 39 -10.61 -7.63 -12.28
N ILE A 40 -9.75 -6.63 -11.99
CA ILE A 40 -10.13 -5.53 -11.09
C ILE A 40 -10.95 -4.43 -11.77
N ILE A 41 -10.82 -4.23 -13.10
CA ILE A 41 -11.50 -3.14 -13.81
C ILE A 41 -13.03 -3.15 -13.61
N PRO A 42 -13.74 -4.28 -13.77
CA PRO A 42 -15.19 -4.31 -13.54
C PRO A 42 -15.57 -4.04 -12.07
N ILE A 43 -14.72 -4.44 -11.13
CA ILE A 43 -14.91 -4.18 -9.70
C ILE A 43 -14.80 -2.68 -9.41
N MET A 44 -13.86 -1.98 -10.07
CA MET A 44 -13.69 -0.53 -9.94
C MET A 44 -14.84 0.27 -10.57
N ALA A 45 -15.36 -0.17 -11.72
CA ALA A 45 -16.42 0.52 -12.45
C ALA A 45 -17.84 0.29 -11.89
N ARG A 46 -17.95 -0.42 -10.75
CA ARG A 46 -19.22 -0.91 -10.18
C ARG A 46 -20.30 0.16 -9.99
N GLN A 47 -19.93 1.37 -9.56
CA GLN A 47 -20.89 2.41 -9.22
C GLN A 47 -21.44 3.18 -10.43
N HIS A 48 -20.99 2.89 -11.66
CA HIS A 48 -21.39 3.57 -12.91
C HIS A 48 -21.41 5.12 -12.85
N HIS A 49 -20.67 5.71 -11.90
CA HIS A 49 -20.53 7.15 -11.73
C HIS A 49 -19.33 7.65 -12.54
N PRO A 50 -19.36 8.86 -13.11
CA PRO A 50 -18.26 9.39 -13.93
C PRO A 50 -16.89 9.33 -13.24
N ARG A 51 -16.83 9.62 -11.93
CA ARG A 51 -15.58 9.48 -11.15
C ARG A 51 -15.05 8.04 -11.06
N ALA A 52 -15.93 7.05 -10.98
CA ALA A 52 -15.50 5.65 -10.97
C ALA A 52 -14.96 5.26 -12.34
N VAL A 53 -15.62 5.71 -13.42
CA VAL A 53 -15.17 5.49 -14.80
C VAL A 53 -13.82 6.18 -15.04
N GLU A 54 -13.64 7.44 -14.63
CA GLU A 54 -12.36 8.14 -14.75
C GLU A 54 -11.23 7.44 -13.97
N ALA A 55 -11.51 6.96 -12.75
CA ALA A 55 -10.54 6.18 -11.99
C ALA A 55 -10.19 4.87 -12.70
N THR A 56 -11.18 4.17 -13.28
CA THR A 56 -10.94 2.93 -14.02
C THR A 56 -10.10 3.15 -15.28
N THR A 57 -10.33 4.24 -16.02
CA THR A 57 -9.58 4.54 -17.24
C THR A 57 -8.14 4.94 -16.92
N LYS A 58 -7.93 5.76 -15.89
CA LYS A 58 -6.59 6.10 -15.38
C LYS A 58 -5.83 4.86 -14.92
N TYR A 59 -6.48 3.97 -14.16
CA TYR A 59 -5.88 2.71 -13.75
C TYR A 59 -5.53 1.82 -14.94
N PHE A 60 -6.45 1.63 -15.89
CA PHE A 60 -6.20 0.79 -17.05
C PHE A 60 -5.02 1.30 -17.89
N LEU A 61 -4.99 2.58 -18.23
CA LEU A 61 -3.92 3.16 -19.05
C LEU A 61 -2.55 3.04 -18.36
N THR A 62 -2.48 3.33 -17.07
CA THR A 62 -1.22 3.25 -16.30
C THR A 62 -0.74 1.82 -16.13
N GLN A 63 -1.64 0.87 -15.91
CA GLN A 63 -1.27 -0.52 -15.71
C GLN A 63 -0.96 -1.27 -17.02
N ALA A 64 -1.65 -0.94 -18.11
CA ALA A 64 -1.37 -1.47 -19.44
C ALA A 64 -0.01 -0.97 -19.95
N THR A 65 0.31 0.31 -19.76
CA THR A 65 1.64 0.84 -20.09
C THR A 65 2.74 0.18 -19.26
N ALA A 66 2.50 -0.02 -17.96
CA ALA A 66 3.44 -0.75 -17.11
C ALA A 66 3.64 -2.21 -17.57
N ALA A 67 2.56 -2.91 -17.92
CA ALA A 67 2.65 -4.28 -18.40
C ALA A 67 3.36 -4.38 -19.76
N ALA A 68 3.12 -3.44 -20.68
CA ALA A 68 3.85 -3.35 -21.93
C ALA A 68 5.35 -3.11 -21.71
N MET A 69 5.73 -2.26 -20.75
CA MET A 69 7.13 -2.04 -20.38
C MET A 69 7.78 -3.30 -19.78
N ILE A 70 7.08 -4.08 -18.97
CA ILE A 70 7.59 -5.38 -18.46
C ILE A 70 7.85 -6.33 -19.62
N LEU A 71 6.90 -6.46 -20.56
CA LEU A 71 7.07 -7.31 -21.73
C LEU A 71 8.27 -6.84 -22.56
N PHE A 72 8.40 -5.54 -22.80
CA PHE A 72 9.54 -4.95 -23.51
C PHE A 72 10.88 -5.20 -22.80
N ALA A 73 10.93 -5.10 -21.46
CA ALA A 73 12.12 -5.45 -20.70
C ALA A 73 12.49 -6.92 -20.84
N SER A 74 11.49 -7.83 -20.80
CA SER A 74 11.73 -9.26 -20.94
C SER A 74 12.18 -9.66 -22.36
N THR A 75 11.59 -9.07 -23.40
CA THR A 75 11.96 -9.37 -24.79
C THR A 75 13.33 -8.81 -25.13
N THR A 76 13.69 -7.64 -24.63
CA THR A 76 15.05 -7.09 -24.79
C THR A 76 16.08 -7.95 -24.08
N ASN A 77 15.79 -8.44 -22.87
CA ASN A 77 16.68 -9.39 -22.18
C ASN A 77 16.83 -10.70 -22.98
N ALA A 78 15.71 -11.28 -23.43
CA ALA A 78 15.72 -12.50 -24.22
C ALA A 78 16.44 -12.33 -25.56
N TRP A 79 16.33 -11.16 -26.20
CA TRP A 79 17.04 -10.88 -27.45
C TRP A 79 18.56 -10.74 -27.25
N LEU A 80 19.00 -10.14 -26.14
CA LEU A 80 20.42 -9.92 -25.85
C LEU A 80 21.12 -11.14 -25.26
N VAL A 81 20.45 -11.86 -24.36
CA VAL A 81 21.05 -12.92 -23.52
C VAL A 81 20.50 -14.30 -23.86
N GLY A 82 19.33 -14.39 -24.49
CA GLY A 82 18.69 -15.66 -24.86
C GLY A 82 17.78 -16.25 -23.79
N GLU A 83 17.67 -15.63 -22.62
CA GLU A 83 17.03 -16.22 -21.43
C GLU A 83 15.74 -15.51 -21.03
N TRP A 84 14.75 -16.30 -20.59
CA TRP A 84 13.42 -15.84 -20.16
C TRP A 84 13.16 -16.01 -18.66
N GLU A 85 14.15 -16.48 -17.91
CA GLU A 85 14.04 -16.68 -16.47
C GLU A 85 14.00 -15.34 -15.72
N ILE A 86 13.16 -15.25 -14.67
CA ILE A 86 12.95 -14.01 -13.89
C ILE A 86 14.23 -13.56 -13.17
N GLN A 87 14.99 -14.52 -12.64
CA GLN A 87 16.22 -14.23 -11.87
C GLN A 87 17.39 -13.77 -12.76
N GLN A 88 17.32 -14.03 -14.07
CA GLN A 88 18.42 -13.77 -15.02
C GLN A 88 18.22 -12.48 -15.83
N LEU A 89 17.67 -11.43 -15.23
CA LEU A 89 17.71 -10.09 -15.82
C LEU A 89 19.10 -9.49 -15.66
N SER A 90 19.99 -9.68 -16.63
CA SER A 90 21.40 -9.26 -16.51
C SER A 90 21.71 -7.92 -17.17
N HIS A 91 21.03 -7.59 -18.28
CA HIS A 91 21.36 -6.38 -19.03
C HIS A 91 20.83 -5.10 -18.33
N PRO A 92 21.67 -4.06 -18.11
CA PRO A 92 21.30 -2.87 -17.34
C PRO A 92 20.12 -2.10 -17.95
N LEU A 93 19.98 -2.09 -19.29
CA LEU A 93 18.80 -1.49 -19.92
C LEU A 93 17.52 -2.27 -19.59
N ALA A 94 17.57 -3.60 -19.57
CA ALA A 94 16.38 -4.42 -19.28
C ALA A 94 16.00 -4.31 -17.79
N THR A 95 16.99 -4.33 -16.88
CA THR A 95 16.73 -4.20 -15.43
C THR A 95 16.17 -2.84 -15.06
N THR A 96 16.68 -1.75 -15.66
CA THR A 96 16.16 -0.39 -15.42
C THR A 96 14.73 -0.22 -15.95
N ILE A 97 14.42 -0.72 -17.15
CA ILE A 97 13.06 -0.68 -17.70
C ILE A 97 12.11 -1.54 -16.85
N ALA A 98 12.53 -2.75 -16.46
CA ALA A 98 11.73 -3.62 -15.58
C ALA A 98 11.44 -2.95 -14.23
N MET A 99 12.45 -2.31 -13.62
CA MET A 99 12.28 -1.60 -12.35
C MET A 99 11.34 -0.40 -12.49
N MET A 100 11.47 0.41 -13.54
CA MET A 100 10.55 1.53 -13.80
C MET A 100 9.12 1.06 -14.08
N ALA A 101 8.96 -0.09 -14.72
CA ALA A 101 7.65 -0.68 -14.97
C ALA A 101 6.99 -1.19 -13.69
N LEU A 102 7.73 -1.89 -12.83
CA LEU A 102 7.25 -2.32 -11.51
C LEU A 102 6.98 -1.12 -10.60
N ALA A 103 7.80 -0.07 -10.69
CA ALA A 103 7.57 1.21 -10.00
C ALA A 103 6.24 1.86 -10.40
N LEU A 104 5.93 1.87 -11.70
CA LEU A 104 4.65 2.37 -12.21
C LEU A 104 3.49 1.51 -11.72
N LYS A 105 3.60 0.16 -11.73
CA LYS A 105 2.56 -0.74 -11.20
C LYS A 105 2.25 -0.50 -9.73
N LEU A 106 3.26 -0.28 -8.90
CA LEU A 106 3.10 -0.03 -7.47
C LEU A 106 2.70 1.41 -7.10
N GLY A 107 2.97 2.36 -8.01
CA GLY A 107 2.72 3.79 -7.80
C GLY A 107 3.82 4.50 -7.01
N LEU A 108 5.10 4.18 -7.28
CA LEU A 108 6.24 4.87 -6.69
C LEU A 108 6.48 6.23 -7.32
N ALA A 109 7.08 7.16 -6.59
CA ALA A 109 7.56 8.40 -7.17
C ALA A 109 8.75 8.13 -8.11
N PRO A 110 8.84 8.79 -9.28
CA PRO A 110 8.01 9.91 -9.74
C PRO A 110 6.66 9.52 -10.37
N VAL A 111 6.45 8.24 -10.70
CA VAL A 111 5.28 7.74 -11.47
C VAL A 111 4.03 7.47 -10.62
N HIS A 112 3.92 8.15 -9.47
CA HIS A 112 2.91 7.94 -8.44
C HIS A 112 1.55 8.62 -8.69
N PHE A 113 1.48 9.54 -9.64
CA PHE A 113 0.34 10.47 -9.82
C PHE A 113 -1.02 9.77 -10.00
N TRP A 114 -1.02 8.56 -10.56
CA TRP A 114 -2.26 7.81 -10.77
C TRP A 114 -2.91 7.35 -9.46
N LEU A 115 -2.10 7.01 -8.44
CA LEU A 115 -2.58 6.29 -7.26
C LEU A 115 -3.55 7.14 -6.39
N PRO A 116 -3.26 8.42 -6.06
CA PRO A 116 -4.19 9.27 -5.31
C PRO A 116 -5.50 9.56 -6.06
N GLU A 117 -5.44 9.69 -7.38
CA GLU A 117 -6.63 9.99 -8.20
C GLU A 117 -7.53 8.77 -8.33
N VAL A 118 -6.95 7.60 -8.62
CA VAL A 118 -7.69 6.33 -8.70
C VAL A 118 -8.34 6.04 -7.36
N LEU A 119 -7.60 6.06 -6.24
CA LEU A 119 -8.18 5.78 -4.92
C LEU A 119 -9.33 6.73 -4.55
N GLN A 120 -9.30 7.99 -4.98
CA GLN A 120 -10.38 8.93 -4.69
C GLN A 120 -11.68 8.62 -5.46
N GLY A 121 -11.60 8.03 -6.65
CA GLY A 121 -12.77 7.65 -7.44
C GLY A 121 -13.42 6.32 -7.04
N LEU A 122 -12.75 5.53 -6.20
CA LEU A 122 -13.16 4.18 -5.81
C LEU A 122 -13.92 4.12 -4.48
N GLU A 123 -14.72 3.05 -4.31
CA GLU A 123 -15.29 2.67 -3.02
C GLU A 123 -14.18 2.28 -2.02
N LEU A 124 -14.45 2.36 -0.71
CA LEU A 124 -13.47 1.99 0.33
C LEU A 124 -13.07 0.51 0.26
N THR A 125 -13.98 -0.38 -0.14
CA THR A 125 -13.71 -1.81 -0.32
C THR A 125 -12.80 -2.10 -1.50
N THR A 126 -13.03 -1.44 -2.63
CA THR A 126 -12.21 -1.61 -3.84
C THR A 126 -10.88 -0.89 -3.69
N GLY A 127 -10.86 0.26 -3.01
CA GLY A 127 -9.65 0.95 -2.59
C GLY A 127 -8.78 0.11 -1.63
N LEU A 128 -9.39 -0.65 -0.71
CA LEU A 128 -8.67 -1.61 0.11
C LEU A 128 -7.95 -2.65 -0.77
N ILE A 129 -8.67 -3.32 -1.68
CA ILE A 129 -8.11 -4.34 -2.59
C ILE A 129 -6.96 -3.76 -3.43
N LEU A 130 -7.12 -2.54 -3.95
CA LEU A 130 -6.06 -1.85 -4.69
C LEU A 130 -4.83 -1.55 -3.82
N SER A 131 -5.05 -1.12 -2.58
CA SER A 131 -3.97 -0.72 -1.68
C SER A 131 -3.20 -1.88 -1.05
N THR A 132 -3.77 -3.09 -1.05
CA THR A 132 -3.17 -4.30 -0.44
C THR A 132 -2.90 -5.39 -1.47
N TRP A 133 -3.96 -6.00 -2.02
CA TRP A 133 -3.87 -7.18 -2.88
C TRP A 133 -3.10 -6.91 -4.18
N GLN A 134 -3.40 -5.79 -4.85
CA GLN A 134 -2.73 -5.43 -6.11
C GLN A 134 -1.23 -5.13 -5.95
N LYS A 135 -0.75 -4.90 -4.73
CA LYS A 135 0.68 -4.72 -4.46
C LYS A 135 1.44 -6.03 -4.35
N LEU A 136 0.78 -7.16 -4.05
CA LEU A 136 1.42 -8.45 -3.79
C LEU A 136 2.22 -8.99 -4.98
N ALA A 137 1.58 -9.08 -6.16
CA ALA A 137 2.21 -9.66 -7.35
C ALA A 137 3.42 -8.83 -7.86
N PRO A 138 3.31 -7.50 -8.05
CA PRO A 138 4.47 -6.70 -8.43
C PRO A 138 5.60 -6.72 -7.38
N PHE A 139 5.25 -6.84 -6.09
CA PHE A 139 6.25 -6.90 -5.02
C PHE A 139 7.03 -8.23 -5.01
N ALA A 140 6.38 -9.35 -5.32
CA ALA A 140 7.09 -10.62 -5.47
C ALA A 140 8.11 -10.57 -6.61
N LEU A 141 7.74 -9.98 -7.76
CA LEU A 141 8.69 -9.80 -8.87
C LEU A 141 9.82 -8.85 -8.48
N LEU A 142 9.54 -7.78 -7.73
CA LEU A 142 10.58 -6.89 -7.22
C LEU A 142 11.59 -7.63 -6.34
N ILE A 143 11.14 -8.48 -5.42
CA ILE A 143 12.05 -9.26 -4.57
C ILE A 143 12.94 -10.19 -5.41
N GLN A 144 12.38 -10.82 -6.44
CA GLN A 144 13.13 -11.74 -7.31
C GLN A 144 14.18 -11.03 -8.18
N VAL A 145 13.90 -9.80 -8.61
CA VAL A 145 14.78 -9.03 -9.51
C VAL A 145 15.73 -8.09 -8.77
N ALA A 146 15.45 -7.78 -7.50
CA ALA A 146 16.22 -6.84 -6.68
C ALA A 146 17.75 -7.03 -6.74
N PRO A 147 18.32 -8.26 -6.71
CA PRO A 147 19.77 -8.43 -6.75
C PRO A 147 20.43 -7.91 -8.04
N ALA A 148 19.68 -7.87 -9.15
CA ALA A 148 20.20 -7.45 -10.45
C ALA A 148 20.00 -5.94 -10.74
N ILE A 149 19.28 -5.23 -9.88
CA ILE A 149 18.98 -3.81 -10.07
C ILE A 149 20.10 -2.97 -9.42
N ASP A 150 20.43 -1.84 -10.05
CA ASP A 150 21.37 -0.89 -9.46
C ASP A 150 20.84 -0.32 -8.13
N SER A 151 21.69 -0.41 -7.11
CA SER A 151 21.45 0.11 -5.77
C SER A 151 21.09 1.59 -5.76
N THR A 152 21.74 2.39 -6.62
CA THR A 152 21.53 3.84 -6.64
C THR A 152 20.11 4.18 -7.10
N LEU A 153 19.59 3.42 -8.06
CA LEU A 153 18.23 3.57 -8.57
C LEU A 153 17.19 3.19 -7.51
N LEU A 154 17.39 2.09 -6.77
CA LEU A 154 16.48 1.69 -5.70
C LEU A 154 16.46 2.71 -4.56
N VAL A 155 17.64 3.19 -4.13
CA VAL A 155 17.74 4.18 -3.05
C VAL A 155 17.09 5.51 -3.46
N THR A 156 17.30 5.96 -4.70
CA THR A 156 16.70 7.20 -5.20
C THR A 156 15.18 7.10 -5.31
N LEU A 157 14.63 6.01 -5.87
CA LEU A 157 13.18 5.77 -5.90
C LEU A 157 12.58 5.67 -4.49
N GLY A 158 13.28 5.01 -3.57
CA GLY A 158 12.89 4.89 -2.16
C GLY A 158 12.79 6.24 -1.47
N LEU A 159 13.85 7.06 -1.51
CA LEU A 159 13.85 8.40 -0.89
C LEU A 159 12.86 9.36 -1.55
N LEU A 160 12.75 9.34 -2.88
CA LEU A 160 11.79 10.20 -3.58
C LEU A 160 10.35 9.85 -3.20
N SER A 161 10.03 8.56 -3.06
CA SER A 161 8.67 8.14 -2.68
C SER A 161 8.34 8.43 -1.22
N THR A 162 9.30 8.35 -0.29
CA THR A 162 9.05 8.79 1.10
C THR A 162 8.85 10.31 1.19
N LEU A 163 9.63 11.10 0.45
CA LEU A 163 9.48 12.56 0.37
C LEU A 163 8.12 12.96 -0.21
N VAL A 164 7.79 12.44 -1.39
CA VAL A 164 6.56 12.77 -2.11
C VAL A 164 5.33 12.27 -1.37
N GLY A 165 5.39 11.06 -0.77
CA GLY A 165 4.33 10.54 0.09
C GLY A 165 4.10 11.42 1.33
N GLY A 166 5.19 11.90 1.95
CA GLY A 166 5.13 12.84 3.06
C GLY A 166 4.46 14.16 2.67
N TRP A 167 5.02 14.89 1.71
CA TRP A 167 4.51 16.20 1.29
C TRP A 167 3.12 16.14 0.65
N GLY A 168 2.86 15.16 -0.21
CA GLY A 168 1.58 15.00 -0.88
C GLY A 168 0.41 14.79 0.08
N GLY A 169 0.65 14.07 1.19
CA GLY A 169 -0.36 13.82 2.23
C GLY A 169 -0.72 15.05 3.06
N LEU A 170 0.19 16.01 3.24
CA LEU A 170 -0.01 17.19 4.08
C LEU A 170 -1.16 18.09 3.61
N ASN A 171 -1.44 18.15 2.31
CA ASN A 171 -2.44 19.06 1.75
C ASN A 171 -3.78 18.37 1.41
N GLN A 172 -4.01 17.13 1.87
CA GLN A 172 -5.23 16.41 1.56
C GLN A 172 -6.24 16.46 2.71
N THR A 173 -7.51 16.70 2.36
CA THR A 173 -8.66 16.61 3.26
C THR A 173 -9.51 15.36 3.02
N GLN A 174 -9.25 14.66 1.91
CA GLN A 174 -9.93 13.43 1.53
C GLN A 174 -9.14 12.24 2.07
N LEU A 175 -9.79 11.39 2.87
CA LEU A 175 -9.13 10.29 3.58
C LEU A 175 -8.53 9.27 2.61
N ARG A 176 -9.19 9.01 1.47
CA ARG A 176 -8.68 8.10 0.44
C ARG A 176 -7.37 8.59 -0.18
N LYS A 177 -7.21 9.90 -0.37
CA LYS A 177 -5.95 10.50 -0.85
C LYS A 177 -4.86 10.50 0.24
N ILE A 178 -5.23 10.72 1.50
CA ILE A 178 -4.26 10.61 2.61
C ILE A 178 -3.71 9.18 2.67
N LEU A 179 -4.58 8.17 2.60
CA LEU A 179 -4.17 6.76 2.56
C LEU A 179 -3.37 6.42 1.31
N ALA A 180 -3.70 7.01 0.15
CA ALA A 180 -2.89 6.89 -1.07
C ALA A 180 -1.44 7.33 -0.85
N TYR A 181 -1.24 8.55 -0.36
CA TYR A 181 0.10 9.09 -0.10
C TYR A 181 0.85 8.33 0.99
N SER A 182 0.13 7.82 2.00
CA SER A 182 0.75 6.91 2.96
C SER A 182 1.26 5.63 2.32
N SER A 183 0.52 5.05 1.37
CA SER A 183 0.97 3.86 0.65
C SER A 183 2.23 4.12 -0.16
N ILE A 184 2.36 5.32 -0.74
CA ILE A 184 3.56 5.73 -1.48
C ILE A 184 4.75 5.84 -0.51
N ALA A 185 4.54 6.45 0.66
CA ALA A 185 5.59 6.56 1.67
C ALA A 185 6.04 5.19 2.22
N HIS A 186 5.10 4.29 2.55
CA HIS A 186 5.43 2.95 3.04
C HIS A 186 6.13 2.09 1.98
N LEU A 187 5.72 2.20 0.72
CA LEU A 187 6.42 1.54 -0.39
C LEU A 187 7.85 2.07 -0.55
N GLY A 188 8.09 3.37 -0.30
CA GLY A 188 9.44 3.92 -0.30
C GLY A 188 10.34 3.27 0.74
N TRP A 189 9.85 3.09 1.96
CA TRP A 189 10.56 2.33 3.00
C TRP A 189 10.86 0.89 2.58
N MET A 190 9.90 0.22 1.95
CA MET A 190 10.08 -1.14 1.45
C MET A 190 11.19 -1.25 0.40
N ILE A 191 11.33 -0.24 -0.46
CA ILE A 191 12.29 -0.27 -1.57
C ILE A 191 13.70 0.09 -1.12
N LEU A 192 13.84 0.99 -0.13
CA LEU A 192 15.14 1.33 0.44
C LEU A 192 15.91 0.12 0.97
N ILE A 193 15.20 -0.86 1.52
CA ILE A 193 15.80 -2.04 2.16
C ILE A 193 15.78 -3.29 1.26
N LEU A 194 15.15 -3.23 0.09
CA LEU A 194 14.92 -4.36 -0.81
C LEU A 194 16.18 -5.12 -1.20
N GLN A 195 17.25 -4.40 -1.51
CA GLN A 195 18.51 -5.02 -1.92
C GLN A 195 19.31 -5.58 -0.74
N PHE A 196 19.20 -4.97 0.45
CA PHE A 196 20.02 -5.32 1.61
C PHE A 196 19.42 -6.48 2.42
N ALA A 197 18.11 -6.45 2.66
CA ALA A 197 17.41 -7.45 3.46
C ALA A 197 15.97 -7.66 2.91
N PRO A 198 15.79 -8.55 1.91
CA PRO A 198 14.47 -8.81 1.33
C PRO A 198 13.46 -9.37 2.34
N SER A 199 13.92 -10.04 3.41
CA SER A 199 13.06 -10.49 4.51
C SER A 199 12.43 -9.32 5.29
N LEU A 200 13.14 -8.19 5.48
CA LEU A 200 12.58 -6.98 6.08
C LEU A 200 11.51 -6.33 5.19
N THR A 201 11.69 -6.38 3.88
CA THR A 201 10.68 -5.83 2.96
C THR A 201 9.38 -6.60 3.06
N LEU A 202 9.45 -7.92 3.10
CA LEU A 202 8.30 -8.80 3.29
C LEU A 202 7.61 -8.53 4.64
N LEU A 203 8.37 -8.40 5.73
CA LEU A 203 7.83 -8.01 7.04
C LEU A 203 7.08 -6.68 6.97
N SER A 204 7.69 -5.66 6.36
CA SER A 204 7.09 -4.34 6.26
C SER A 204 5.84 -4.34 5.39
N LEU A 205 5.79 -5.14 4.32
CA LEU A 205 4.60 -5.34 3.48
C LEU A 205 3.46 -5.97 4.28
N LEU A 206 3.74 -7.03 5.05
CA LEU A 206 2.74 -7.71 5.87
C LEU A 206 2.14 -6.76 6.92
N LEU A 207 2.99 -6.03 7.65
CA LEU A 207 2.52 -5.05 8.64
C LEU A 207 1.74 -3.91 7.98
N TYR A 208 2.18 -3.43 6.81
CA TYR A 208 1.44 -2.44 6.05
C TYR A 208 0.06 -2.93 5.62
N ILE A 209 -0.10 -4.18 5.17
CA ILE A 209 -1.40 -4.77 4.82
C ILE A 209 -2.33 -4.82 6.04
N VAL A 210 -1.81 -5.21 7.21
CA VAL A 210 -2.58 -5.24 8.48
C VAL A 210 -3.01 -3.83 8.91
N MET A 211 -2.12 -2.85 8.87
CA MET A 211 -2.43 -1.48 9.29
C MET A 211 -3.36 -0.76 8.30
N THR A 212 -3.20 -0.97 6.99
CA THR A 212 -4.10 -0.36 6.00
C THR A 212 -5.47 -1.03 5.97
N SER A 213 -5.54 -2.35 6.15
CA SER A 213 -6.82 -3.04 6.26
C SER A 213 -7.62 -2.57 7.47
N SER A 214 -7.00 -2.43 8.64
CA SER A 214 -7.65 -1.82 9.80
C SER A 214 -8.12 -0.39 9.50
N ALA A 215 -7.29 0.48 8.92
CA ALA A 215 -7.69 1.84 8.55
C ALA A 215 -8.90 1.86 7.58
N PHE A 216 -8.85 1.17 6.43
CA PHE A 216 -9.96 1.14 5.47
C PHE A 216 -11.24 0.52 6.04
N LEU A 217 -11.14 -0.52 6.86
CA LEU A 217 -12.30 -1.14 7.49
C LEU A 217 -12.96 -0.19 8.51
N THR A 218 -12.17 0.55 9.30
CA THR A 218 -12.74 1.57 10.21
C THR A 218 -13.45 2.70 9.46
N LEU A 219 -12.86 3.17 8.34
CA LEU A 219 -13.48 4.19 7.49
C LEU A 219 -14.80 3.67 6.88
N LYS A 220 -14.84 2.38 6.52
CA LYS A 220 -16.02 1.72 5.97
C LYS A 220 -17.14 1.61 7.01
N THR A 221 -16.85 1.18 8.24
CA THR A 221 -17.87 1.09 9.30
C THR A 221 -18.44 2.46 9.67
N ASN A 222 -17.63 3.52 9.60
CA ASN A 222 -18.07 4.89 9.88
C ASN A 222 -18.62 5.65 8.67
N HIS A 223 -18.58 5.06 7.46
CA HIS A 223 -18.90 5.73 6.19
C HIS A 223 -18.21 7.09 6.03
N SER A 224 -16.96 7.21 6.47
CA SER A 224 -16.23 8.48 6.49
C SER A 224 -15.27 8.59 5.30
N LEU A 225 -15.40 9.68 4.54
CA LEU A 225 -14.57 9.96 3.35
C LEU A 225 -13.73 11.23 3.51
N THR A 226 -14.15 12.15 4.37
CA THR A 226 -13.49 13.44 4.63
C THR A 226 -13.13 13.58 6.10
N ILE A 227 -12.16 14.45 6.42
CA ILE A 227 -11.76 14.74 7.81
C ILE A 227 -12.97 15.14 8.66
N ASN A 228 -13.86 15.98 8.14
CA ASN A 228 -15.04 16.44 8.90
C ASN A 228 -16.02 15.30 9.18
N SER A 229 -16.25 14.41 8.20
CA SER A 229 -17.10 13.22 8.42
C SER A 229 -16.49 12.27 9.45
N LEU A 230 -15.16 12.16 9.44
CA LEU A 230 -14.41 11.37 10.40
C LEU A 230 -14.52 11.99 11.80
N ALA A 231 -14.32 13.30 11.95
CA ALA A 231 -14.43 14.04 13.22
C ALA A 231 -15.78 13.82 13.94
N THR A 232 -16.89 13.81 13.19
CA THR A 232 -18.22 13.56 13.79
C THR A 232 -18.43 12.12 14.29
N SER A 233 -17.56 11.18 13.93
CA SER A 233 -17.69 9.76 14.31
C SER A 233 -17.50 9.50 15.81
N TRP A 234 -16.77 10.37 16.53
CA TRP A 234 -16.58 10.28 17.98
C TRP A 234 -17.91 10.17 18.74
N THR A 235 -18.90 10.94 18.31
CA THR A 235 -20.23 10.95 18.93
C THR A 235 -21.07 9.71 18.61
N LYS A 236 -20.76 8.98 17.54
CA LYS A 236 -21.50 7.79 17.11
C LYS A 236 -20.91 6.51 17.71
N ALA A 237 -19.58 6.38 17.68
CA ALA A 237 -18.86 5.19 18.10
C ALA A 237 -17.52 5.58 18.76
N PRO A 238 -17.52 6.01 20.04
CA PRO A 238 -16.34 6.55 20.70
C PRO A 238 -15.21 5.51 20.83
N THR A 239 -15.56 4.24 21.06
CA THR A 239 -14.58 3.13 21.15
C THR A 239 -13.84 2.92 19.84
N LEU A 240 -14.56 2.92 18.72
CA LEU A 240 -13.97 2.79 17.40
C LEU A 240 -13.10 4.00 17.07
N ALA A 241 -13.54 5.22 17.43
CA ALA A 241 -12.75 6.43 17.22
C ALA A 241 -11.42 6.39 18.00
N ALA A 242 -11.43 5.95 19.27
CA ALA A 242 -10.21 5.75 20.04
C ALA A 242 -9.26 4.72 19.40
N LEU A 243 -9.79 3.59 18.91
CA LEU A 243 -8.99 2.59 18.21
C LEU A 243 -8.44 3.11 16.86
N THR A 244 -9.23 3.89 16.11
CA THR A 244 -8.76 4.47 14.84
C THR A 244 -7.59 5.41 15.04
N MET A 245 -7.59 6.23 16.10
CA MET A 245 -6.47 7.07 16.46
C MET A 245 -5.20 6.24 16.65
N LEU A 246 -5.27 5.16 17.43
CA LEU A 246 -4.12 4.28 17.67
C LEU A 246 -3.64 3.61 16.36
N VAL A 247 -4.54 3.22 15.46
CA VAL A 247 -4.18 2.67 14.13
C VAL A 247 -3.50 3.72 13.24
N LEU A 248 -3.94 4.99 13.27
CA LEU A 248 -3.29 6.06 12.51
C LEU A 248 -1.88 6.36 13.06
N LEU A 249 -1.71 6.30 14.37
CA LEU A 249 -0.39 6.44 15.01
C LEU A 249 0.52 5.23 14.71
N SER A 250 -0.04 4.02 14.56
CA SER A 250 0.74 2.86 14.16
C SER A 250 1.22 2.98 12.71
N LEU A 251 0.40 3.45 11.77
CA LEU A 251 0.84 3.82 10.42
C LEU A 251 1.96 4.90 10.44
N GLY A 252 1.82 5.88 11.33
CA GLY A 252 2.86 6.88 11.61
C GLY A 252 4.17 6.28 12.12
N GLY A 253 4.13 5.09 12.72
CA GLY A 253 5.30 4.37 13.23
C GLY A 253 5.81 4.97 14.53
N LEU A 254 4.93 5.24 15.49
CA LEU A 254 5.31 5.66 16.83
C LEU A 254 5.53 4.46 17.77
N PRO A 255 6.59 4.46 18.60
CA PRO A 255 6.66 3.54 19.74
C PRO A 255 5.53 3.89 20.72
N PRO A 256 4.78 2.93 21.30
CA PRO A 256 4.99 1.48 21.43
C PRO A 256 4.25 0.60 20.39
N LEU A 257 3.80 1.16 19.27
CA LEU A 257 2.89 0.47 18.33
C LEU A 257 3.64 -0.37 17.29
N SER A 258 2.97 -1.38 16.71
CA SER A 258 3.62 -2.32 15.78
C SER A 258 4.20 -1.70 14.52
N GLY A 259 3.64 -0.60 14.01
CA GLY A 259 4.19 0.06 12.81
C GLY A 259 5.54 0.76 13.01
N PHE A 260 6.03 0.89 14.25
CA PHE A 260 7.40 1.34 14.52
C PHE A 260 8.43 0.25 14.19
N MET A 261 8.09 -1.02 14.43
CA MET A 261 8.97 -2.18 14.21
C MET A 261 9.67 -2.18 12.84
N PRO A 262 8.98 -2.09 11.69
CA PRO A 262 9.63 -2.18 10.39
C PRO A 262 10.55 -0.98 10.14
N LYS A 263 10.13 0.24 10.51
CA LYS A 263 10.96 1.45 10.31
C LYS A 263 12.23 1.38 11.15
N TRP A 264 12.12 0.92 12.39
CA TRP A 264 13.26 0.75 13.29
C TRP A 264 14.27 -0.28 12.75
N LEU A 265 13.81 -1.47 12.37
CA LEU A 265 14.69 -2.52 11.84
C LEU A 265 15.32 -2.11 10.50
N ILE A 266 14.59 -1.42 9.62
CA ILE A 266 15.13 -0.89 8.37
C ILE A 266 16.25 0.12 8.63
N LEU A 267 16.04 1.06 9.56
CA LEU A 267 17.08 2.03 9.93
C LEU A 267 18.33 1.33 10.49
N GLN A 268 18.13 0.30 11.32
CA GLN A 268 19.24 -0.49 11.86
C GLN A 268 20.05 -1.16 10.73
N GLU A 269 19.41 -1.82 9.77
CA GLU A 269 20.12 -2.44 8.65
C GLU A 269 20.82 -1.43 7.75
N LEU A 270 20.19 -0.29 7.43
CA LEU A 270 20.83 0.77 6.64
C LEU A 270 22.11 1.31 7.31
N THR A 271 22.12 1.43 8.64
CA THR A 271 23.32 1.83 9.37
C THR A 271 24.41 0.76 9.37
N LYS A 272 24.04 -0.53 9.45
CA LYS A 272 25.00 -1.66 9.33
C LYS A 272 25.68 -1.69 7.96
N GLN A 273 24.94 -1.34 6.90
CA GLN A 273 25.45 -1.29 5.52
C GLN A 273 26.24 -0.02 5.18
N GLY A 274 26.56 0.83 6.17
CA GLY A 274 27.37 2.03 5.96
C GLY A 274 26.65 3.20 5.29
N LEU A 275 25.31 3.23 5.31
CA LEU A 275 24.48 4.29 4.72
C LEU A 275 23.75 5.14 5.80
N PRO A 276 24.45 5.79 6.75
CA PRO A 276 23.78 6.55 7.80
C PRO A 276 23.05 7.79 7.25
N LEU A 277 23.57 8.41 6.19
CA LEU A 277 22.94 9.60 5.60
C LEU A 277 21.55 9.27 5.01
N THR A 278 21.43 8.16 4.26
CA THR A 278 20.13 7.76 3.69
C THR A 278 19.15 7.39 4.79
N ALA A 279 19.61 6.73 5.85
CA ALA A 279 18.80 6.40 7.03
C ALA A 279 18.27 7.68 7.72
N THR A 280 19.11 8.70 7.93
CA THR A 280 18.67 9.97 8.53
C THR A 280 17.65 10.70 7.66
N LEU A 281 17.85 10.75 6.34
CA LEU A 281 16.88 11.35 5.41
C LEU A 281 15.55 10.59 5.44
N ALA A 282 15.59 9.25 5.37
CA ALA A 282 14.39 8.43 5.46
C ALA A 282 13.63 8.68 6.78
N ALA A 283 14.32 8.72 7.92
CA ALA A 283 13.73 9.02 9.22
C ALA A 283 13.05 10.40 9.25
N MET A 284 13.70 11.45 8.72
CA MET A 284 13.12 12.80 8.67
C MET A 284 11.87 12.85 7.78
N THR A 285 11.86 12.10 6.66
CA THR A 285 10.66 12.02 5.81
C THR A 285 9.49 11.30 6.46
N ALA A 286 9.74 10.33 7.36
CA ALA A 286 8.69 9.69 8.12
C ALA A 286 8.01 10.64 9.13
N LEU A 287 8.70 11.67 9.62
CA LEU A 287 8.09 12.69 10.48
C LEU A 287 7.07 13.54 9.71
N LEU A 288 7.29 13.79 8.42
CA LEU A 288 6.31 14.47 7.56
C LEU A 288 5.02 13.67 7.43
N SER A 289 5.12 12.35 7.28
CA SER A 289 3.91 11.50 7.18
C SER A 289 3.18 11.39 8.52
N LEU A 290 3.94 11.31 9.62
CA LEU A 290 3.39 11.33 10.96
C LEU A 290 2.57 12.59 11.24
N TYR A 291 2.96 13.76 10.73
CA TYR A 291 2.23 15.00 10.95
C TYR A 291 0.79 14.97 10.42
N PHE A 292 0.54 14.46 9.21
CA PHE A 292 -0.84 14.40 8.71
C PHE A 292 -1.68 13.36 9.47
N TYR A 293 -1.07 12.31 10.02
CA TYR A 293 -1.77 11.39 10.92
C TYR A 293 -2.12 12.05 12.25
N LEU A 294 -1.21 12.81 12.85
CA LEU A 294 -1.49 13.60 14.05
C LEU A 294 -2.62 14.60 13.82
N ARG A 295 -2.65 15.26 12.65
CA ARG A 295 -3.74 16.15 12.27
C ARG A 295 -5.10 15.43 12.26
N LEU A 296 -5.15 14.21 11.71
CA LEU A 296 -6.36 13.39 11.73
C LEU A 296 -6.77 13.01 13.15
N CYS A 297 -5.81 12.59 13.99
CA CYS A 297 -6.06 12.26 15.40
C CYS A 297 -6.61 13.47 16.15
N TYR A 298 -6.04 14.65 15.92
CA TYR A 298 -6.47 15.90 16.56
C TYR A 298 -7.91 16.25 16.23
N ALA A 299 -8.29 16.18 14.94
CA ALA A 299 -9.65 16.46 14.48
C ALA A 299 -10.67 15.43 14.99
N MET A 300 -10.22 14.23 15.36
CA MET A 300 -11.07 13.09 15.69
C MET A 300 -11.36 12.93 17.18
N THR A 301 -10.31 12.86 17.99
CA THR A 301 -10.40 12.39 19.38
C THR A 301 -9.92 13.45 20.36
N LEU A 302 -8.89 14.23 20.02
CA LEU A 302 -8.30 15.20 20.94
C LEU A 302 -9.11 16.50 21.03
N THR A 303 -9.87 16.84 19.99
CA THR A 303 -10.80 17.96 20.00
C THR A 303 -12.21 17.53 19.69
N ILE A 304 -13.18 18.24 20.26
CA ILE A 304 -14.60 18.00 20.02
C ILE A 304 -15.03 18.90 18.85
N TYR A 305 -15.30 18.29 17.71
CA TYR A 305 -15.84 18.99 16.54
C TYR A 305 -17.35 19.20 16.67
N PRO A 306 -17.92 20.33 16.20
CA PRO A 306 -19.36 20.56 16.25
C PRO A 306 -20.14 19.46 15.50
N ASN A 307 -21.20 18.96 16.14
CA ASN A 307 -22.02 17.89 15.61
C ASN A 307 -23.39 18.39 15.15
N THR A 308 -24.05 17.66 14.25
CA THR A 308 -25.41 17.99 13.78
C THR A 308 -26.47 17.32 14.64
N LEU A 309 -27.67 17.93 14.75
CA LEU A 309 -28.78 17.38 15.53
C LEU A 309 -29.19 15.95 15.08
N VAL A 310 -29.08 15.67 13.78
CA VAL A 310 -29.39 14.36 13.18
C VAL A 310 -28.45 13.25 13.66
N ALA A 311 -27.28 13.60 14.21
CA ALA A 311 -26.33 12.61 14.74
C ALA A 311 -26.83 11.86 15.98
N THR A 312 -27.92 12.30 16.61
CA THR A 312 -28.58 11.60 17.73
C THR A 312 -29.45 10.42 17.28
N ALA A 313 -29.94 10.42 16.03
CA ALA A 313 -30.76 9.35 15.48
C ALA A 313 -30.06 7.97 15.46
N PRO A 314 -28.80 7.83 15.03
CA PRO A 314 -28.11 6.53 15.02
C PRO A 314 -27.87 5.95 16.43
N TRP A 315 -27.97 6.73 17.52
CA TRP A 315 -27.82 6.21 18.89
C TRP A 315 -28.91 5.19 19.25
N ARG A 316 -30.04 5.21 18.56
CA ARG A 316 -31.16 4.29 18.80
C ARG A 316 -31.07 3.00 17.95
N LEU A 317 -30.12 2.92 17.03
CA LEU A 317 -30.00 1.81 16.08
C LEU A 317 -28.77 0.95 16.40
N ASN A 318 -28.99 -0.35 16.53
CA ASN A 318 -27.91 -1.33 16.61
C ASN A 318 -27.54 -1.79 15.19
N PHE A 319 -26.30 -1.54 14.78
CA PHE A 319 -25.79 -2.00 13.49
C PHE A 319 -25.19 -3.41 13.59
N ASN A 320 -25.82 -4.38 12.95
CA ASN A 320 -25.27 -5.73 12.79
C ASN A 320 -24.30 -5.78 11.60
N HIS A 321 -23.09 -5.26 11.80
CA HIS A 321 -21.99 -5.45 10.85
C HIS A 321 -21.02 -6.53 11.34
N ILE A 322 -20.47 -7.32 10.42
CA ILE A 322 -19.42 -8.28 10.72
C ILE A 322 -18.15 -7.49 11.09
N THR A 323 -17.86 -7.38 12.39
CA THR A 323 -16.72 -6.63 12.93
C THR A 323 -15.50 -7.49 13.25
N LEU A 324 -15.61 -8.83 13.15
CA LEU A 324 -14.50 -9.77 13.39
C LEU A 324 -13.22 -9.46 12.59
N PRO A 325 -13.26 -9.22 11.26
CA PRO A 325 -12.02 -8.91 10.53
C PRO A 325 -11.43 -7.57 10.96
N LEU A 326 -12.27 -6.61 11.35
CA LEU A 326 -11.81 -5.33 11.85
C LEU A 326 -11.09 -5.49 13.20
N SER A 327 -11.68 -6.23 14.15
CA SER A 327 -11.07 -6.42 15.47
C SER A 327 -9.76 -7.20 15.40
N LEU A 328 -9.68 -8.23 14.56
CA LEU A 328 -8.43 -8.98 14.35
C LEU A 328 -7.32 -8.06 13.82
N MET A 329 -7.61 -7.29 12.76
CA MET A 329 -6.62 -6.42 12.12
C MET A 329 -6.21 -5.26 13.04
N THR A 330 -7.13 -4.70 13.84
CA THR A 330 -6.78 -3.65 14.79
C THR A 330 -5.89 -4.17 15.92
N ILE A 331 -6.16 -5.36 16.47
CA ILE A 331 -5.30 -5.94 17.52
C ILE A 331 -3.89 -6.19 16.98
N MET A 332 -3.77 -6.78 15.79
CA MET A 332 -2.47 -7.00 15.14
C MET A 332 -1.75 -5.67 14.82
N ALA A 333 -2.48 -4.65 14.35
CA ALA A 333 -1.92 -3.32 14.06
C ALA A 333 -1.42 -2.56 15.30
N LEU A 334 -1.74 -3.01 16.51
CA LEU A 334 -1.36 -2.34 17.76
C LEU A 334 -0.32 -3.14 18.56
N MET A 335 -0.54 -4.45 18.74
CA MET A 335 0.11 -5.23 19.80
C MET A 335 1.23 -6.18 19.33
N LEU A 336 1.70 -6.09 18.08
CA LEU A 336 2.76 -6.97 17.57
C LEU A 336 4.20 -6.59 17.99
N LEU A 337 4.43 -5.39 18.53
CA LEU A 337 5.77 -4.90 18.88
C LEU A 337 6.56 -5.80 19.88
N PRO A 338 5.97 -6.34 20.97
CA PRO A 338 6.71 -7.24 21.87
C PRO A 338 7.08 -8.59 21.23
N LEU A 339 6.45 -8.97 20.11
CA LEU A 339 6.80 -10.19 19.36
C LEU A 339 7.94 -9.97 18.36
N THR A 340 8.55 -8.77 18.35
CA THR A 340 9.72 -8.44 17.52
C THR A 340 10.83 -9.49 17.51
N PRO A 341 11.35 -10.00 18.66
CA PRO A 341 12.44 -10.97 18.64
C PRO A 341 12.03 -12.34 18.06
N ALA A 342 10.78 -12.75 18.26
CA ALA A 342 10.27 -13.98 17.67
C ALA A 342 10.15 -13.87 16.14
N VAL A 343 9.69 -12.71 15.66
CA VAL A 343 9.57 -12.43 14.23
C VAL A 343 10.94 -12.30 13.58
N SER A 344 11.92 -11.65 14.22
CA SER A 344 13.28 -11.57 13.68
C SER A 344 13.94 -12.95 13.58
N ALA A 345 13.77 -13.78 14.62
CA ALA A 345 14.27 -15.17 14.61
C ALA A 345 13.64 -16.01 13.48
N MET A 346 12.33 -15.89 13.25
CA MET A 346 11.62 -16.62 12.18
C MET A 346 12.03 -16.17 10.77
N LEU A 347 12.32 -14.88 10.60
CA LEU A 347 12.73 -14.30 9.31
C LEU A 347 14.24 -14.32 9.09
N THR A 348 15.00 -14.94 10.01
CA THR A 348 16.47 -14.98 10.03
C THR A 348 17.08 -13.59 9.78
N LEU A 349 16.52 -12.59 10.46
CA LEU A 349 16.98 -11.20 10.53
C LEU A 349 17.89 -11.02 11.74
#